data_AF-A0A8S3BQJ2-F1
#
_entry.id   AF-A0A8S3BQJ2-F1
#
_cell.length_a   1.000
_cell.length_b   1.000
_cell.length_c   1.000
_cell.angle_alpha   90.00
_cell.angle_beta   90.00
_cell.angle_gamma   90.00
#
_symmetry.space_group_name_H-M   'P 1'
#
loop_
_entity.id
_entity.type
_entity.pdbx_description
1 polymer ?
#
loop_
_entity_poly.entity_id
_entity_poly.type
_entity_poly.pdbx_seq_one_letter_code
_entity_poly.pdbx_strand_id
1 'polypeptide(L)'
;MRNPDIVGVMFIMTIDPSKISTSITPFAMIDKHSALPREQEILFTMHSVFRIVEITRTPSNSRLWEVQLTITDESDPQLAGLTNRIKEEIDGRGWYRMGQFMLKVGHFDQAEELYNELLNGASTDSDIAYIYHQLGVMSYHQGKYQEAIKFYEKSLKVNEQILSPNDPDLA
;
A
#
# COMPACT_ATOMS: atom_id res chain seq x y z
N MET A 1 20.00 31.45 -15.73
CA MET A 1 20.79 31.00 -14.56
C MET A 1 20.05 29.84 -13.89
N ARG A 2 20.68 28.70 -13.61
CA ARG A 2 20.04 27.56 -12.93
C ARG A 2 19.90 27.85 -11.44
N ASN A 3 18.68 27.82 -10.91
CA ASN A 3 18.38 28.00 -9.47
C ASN A 3 19.28 27.05 -8.63
N PRO A 4 20.14 27.54 -7.73
CA PRO A 4 21.08 26.71 -6.97
C PRO A 4 20.40 25.64 -6.09
N ASP A 5 19.13 25.82 -5.74
CA ASP A 5 18.40 24.91 -4.85
C ASP A 5 17.83 23.68 -5.57
N ILE A 6 17.87 23.65 -6.90
CA ILE A 6 17.36 22.53 -7.70
C ILE A 6 18.50 21.55 -8.01
N VAL A 7 18.41 20.32 -7.51
CA VAL A 7 19.34 19.24 -7.88
C VAL A 7 18.64 18.22 -8.78
N GLY A 8 19.41 17.60 -9.67
CA GLY A 8 18.96 16.45 -10.42
C GLY A 8 19.06 15.20 -9.56
N VAL A 9 18.09 14.29 -9.70
CA VAL A 9 18.13 12.96 -9.10
C VAL A 9 17.91 11.96 -10.23
N MET A 10 18.85 11.03 -10.40
CA MET A 10 18.78 9.94 -11.35
C MET A 10 18.58 8.63 -10.57
N PHE A 11 17.47 7.95 -10.86
CA PHE A 11 17.20 6.64 -10.29
C PHE A 11 17.78 5.56 -11.20
N ILE A 12 18.64 4.71 -10.66
CA ILE A 12 19.20 3.54 -11.35
C ILE A 12 18.56 2.31 -10.72
N MET A 13 17.68 1.64 -11.46
CA MET A 13 16.97 0.46 -10.99
C MET A 13 17.62 -0.81 -11.53
N THR A 14 18.11 -1.66 -10.63
CA THR A 14 18.61 -2.99 -10.97
C THR A 14 17.54 -4.02 -10.66
N ILE A 15 17.08 -4.71 -11.70
CA ILE A 15 16.10 -5.79 -11.59
C ILE A 15 16.86 -7.10 -11.69
N ASP A 16 17.02 -7.77 -10.54
CA ASP A 16 17.66 -9.07 -10.44
C ASP A 16 16.63 -10.09 -9.96
N PRO A 17 16.05 -10.90 -10.85
CA PRO A 17 15.03 -11.88 -10.49
C PRO A 17 15.50 -12.89 -9.45
N SER A 18 16.81 -13.14 -9.33
CA SER A 18 17.34 -14.08 -8.34
C SER A 18 17.21 -13.57 -6.90
N LYS A 19 16.99 -12.27 -6.71
CA LYS A 19 16.74 -11.65 -5.39
C LYS A 19 15.27 -11.71 -4.98
N ILE A 20 14.40 -12.16 -5.86
CA ILE A 20 12.97 -12.31 -5.61
C ILE A 20 12.73 -13.79 -5.31
N SER A 21 12.37 -14.06 -4.06
CA SER A 21 11.98 -15.38 -3.57
C SER A 21 10.53 -15.73 -3.90
N THR A 22 9.66 -14.73 -4.18
CA THR A 22 8.27 -14.97 -4.56
C THR A 22 8.16 -15.66 -5.93
N SER A 23 7.23 -16.61 -6.05
CA SER A 23 6.94 -17.33 -7.30
C SER A 23 6.31 -16.44 -8.40
N ILE A 24 5.89 -15.24 -8.05
CA ILE A 24 5.32 -14.25 -8.96
C ILE A 24 6.45 -13.38 -9.50
N THR A 25 6.54 -13.24 -10.82
CA THR A 25 7.43 -12.25 -11.45
C THR A 25 6.74 -10.88 -11.39
N PRO A 26 7.22 -9.92 -10.58
CA PRO A 26 6.52 -8.66 -10.35
C PRO A 26 6.75 -7.64 -11.47
N PHE A 27 7.32 -8.06 -12.60
CA PHE A 27 7.61 -7.18 -13.71
C PHE A 27 7.50 -7.90 -15.06
N ALA A 28 7.30 -7.13 -16.12
CA ALA A 28 7.26 -7.60 -17.49
C ALA A 28 7.88 -6.56 -18.43
N MET A 29 8.64 -7.03 -19.43
CA MET A 29 9.07 -6.17 -20.54
C MET A 29 7.88 -5.91 -21.45
N ILE A 30 7.58 -4.64 -21.71
CA ILE A 30 6.46 -4.21 -22.56
C ILE A 30 6.93 -3.36 -23.76
N ASP A 31 8.19 -3.51 -24.18
CA ASP A 31 8.80 -2.75 -25.29
C ASP A 31 7.95 -2.72 -26.57
N LYS A 32 7.21 -3.81 -26.85
CA LYS A 32 6.32 -3.92 -28.03
C LYS A 32 5.07 -3.05 -27.96
N HIS A 33 4.76 -2.52 -26.79
CA HIS A 33 3.62 -1.66 -26.50
C HIS A 33 4.04 -0.23 -26.12
N SER A 34 5.35 0.07 -26.16
CA SER A 34 5.85 1.40 -25.84
C SER A 34 5.29 2.44 -26.81
N ALA A 35 4.90 3.59 -26.27
CA ALA A 35 4.51 4.74 -27.08
C ALA A 35 5.71 5.36 -27.83
N LEU A 36 6.94 5.08 -27.39
CA LEU A 36 8.17 5.64 -27.92
C LEU A 36 9.08 4.52 -28.48
N PRO A 37 9.29 4.44 -29.82
CA PRO A 37 10.00 3.32 -30.45
C PRO A 37 11.46 3.10 -30.06
N ARG A 38 12.06 4.01 -29.27
CA ARG A 38 13.47 3.96 -28.85
C ARG A 38 13.64 3.67 -27.37
N GLU A 39 12.55 3.58 -26.62
CA GLU A 39 12.59 3.30 -25.20
C GLU A 39 12.32 1.82 -24.95
N GLN A 40 12.98 1.29 -23.92
CA GLN A 40 12.63 0.01 -23.35
C GLN A 40 11.73 0.29 -22.15
N GLU A 41 10.61 -0.39 -22.08
CA GLU A 41 9.60 -0.18 -21.05
C GLU A 41 9.43 -1.44 -20.22
N ILE A 42 9.46 -1.25 -18.90
CA ILE A 42 9.25 -2.31 -17.92
C ILE A 42 8.02 -1.96 -17.12
N LEU A 43 7.01 -2.82 -17.19
CA LEU A 43 5.83 -2.75 -16.35
C LEU A 43 6.11 -3.47 -15.04
N PHE A 44 5.86 -2.80 -13.92
CA PHE A 44 5.87 -3.42 -12.61
C PHE A 44 4.43 -3.65 -12.14
N THR A 45 4.19 -4.74 -11.41
CA THR A 45 2.94 -4.90 -10.69
C THR A 45 2.84 -3.83 -9.62
N MET A 46 1.61 -3.39 -9.33
CA MET A 46 1.37 -2.57 -8.15
C MET A 46 1.90 -3.29 -6.90
N HIS A 47 2.43 -2.54 -5.95
CA HIS A 47 3.10 -3.03 -4.72
C HIS A 47 4.50 -3.62 -4.92
N SER A 48 5.12 -3.48 -6.11
CA SER A 48 6.55 -3.78 -6.26
C SER A 48 7.37 -2.88 -5.32
N VAL A 49 8.21 -3.50 -4.48
CA VAL A 49 9.04 -2.78 -3.50
C VAL A 49 10.47 -2.67 -4.03
N PHE A 50 11.04 -1.48 -3.91
CA PHE A 50 12.43 -1.21 -4.24
C PHE A 50 13.17 -0.74 -3.00
N ARG A 51 14.32 -1.36 -2.73
CA ARG A 51 15.22 -0.92 -1.67
C ARG A 51 16.25 0.04 -2.25
N ILE A 52 16.43 1.18 -1.58
CA ILE A 52 17.58 2.06 -1.81
C ILE A 52 18.84 1.32 -1.35
N VAL A 53 19.73 1.05 -2.29
CA VAL A 53 21.03 0.42 -2.05
C VAL A 53 22.05 1.48 -1.66
N GLU A 54 22.11 2.55 -2.46
CA GLU A 54 23.11 3.58 -2.31
C GLU A 54 22.57 4.91 -2.84
N ILE A 55 22.99 6.02 -2.22
CA ILE A 55 22.77 7.36 -2.73
C ILE A 55 24.14 8.02 -2.85
N THR A 56 24.56 8.30 -4.08
CA THR A 56 25.87 8.90 -4.36
C THR A 56 25.71 10.17 -5.18
N ARG A 57 26.74 11.00 -5.15
CA ARG A 57 26.82 12.20 -5.98
C ARG A 57 27.69 11.87 -7.18
N THR A 58 27.24 12.20 -8.39
CA THR A 58 28.02 11.85 -9.58
C THR A 58 29.33 12.63 -9.59
N PRO A 59 30.49 11.99 -9.85
CA PRO A 59 31.77 12.69 -9.89
C PRO A 59 31.83 13.75 -11.00
N SER A 60 31.13 13.50 -12.11
CA SER A 60 31.08 14.37 -13.29
C SER A 60 30.13 15.56 -13.13
N ASN A 61 29.12 15.46 -12.28
CA ASN A 61 28.15 16.52 -12.03
C ASN A 61 27.75 16.58 -10.56
N SER A 62 28.34 17.54 -9.84
CA SER A 62 28.05 17.80 -8.44
C SER A 62 26.58 18.18 -8.19
N ARG A 63 25.76 18.47 -9.20
CA ARG A 63 24.33 18.76 -9.01
C ARG A 63 23.43 17.59 -9.36
N LEU A 64 24.00 16.42 -9.63
CA LEU A 64 23.27 15.19 -9.92
C LEU A 64 23.56 14.15 -8.84
N TRP A 65 22.49 13.65 -8.23
CA TRP A 65 22.51 12.53 -7.31
C TRP A 65 22.06 11.27 -8.04
N GLU A 66 22.76 10.18 -7.80
CA GLU A 66 22.40 8.84 -8.25
C GLU A 66 21.81 8.07 -7.06
N VAL A 67 20.61 7.54 -7.25
CA VAL A 67 19.93 6.69 -6.28
C VAL A 67 19.84 5.30 -6.89
N GLN A 68 20.64 4.38 -6.36
CA GLN A 68 20.62 2.99 -6.78
C GLN A 68 19.50 2.25 -6.05
N LEU A 69 18.63 1.62 -6.81
CA LEU A 69 17.49 0.85 -6.34
C LEU A 69 17.66 -0.61 -6.77
N THR A 70 17.32 -1.54 -5.88
CA THR A 70 17.17 -2.96 -6.22
C THR A 70 15.74 -3.39 -5.94
N ILE A 71 15.17 -4.19 -6.83
CA ILE A 71 13.92 -4.87 -6.52
C ILE A 71 14.12 -5.83 -5.34
N THR A 72 13.09 -5.96 -4.51
CA THR A 72 13.13 -6.76 -3.29
C THR A 72 11.73 -7.29 -2.95
N ASP A 73 11.66 -8.23 -2.00
CA ASP A 73 10.41 -8.85 -1.56
C ASP A 73 10.43 -9.13 -0.05
N GLU A 74 9.47 -9.95 0.41
CA GLU A 74 9.28 -10.34 1.81
C GLU A 74 10.52 -10.97 2.47
N SER A 75 11.46 -11.49 1.68
CA SER A 75 12.71 -12.07 2.19
C SER A 75 13.74 -11.04 2.66
N ASP A 76 13.55 -9.75 2.32
CA ASP A 76 14.47 -8.68 2.69
C ASP A 76 14.40 -8.38 4.20
N PRO A 77 15.52 -8.52 4.94
CA PRO A 77 15.52 -8.29 6.39
C PRO A 77 15.13 -6.87 6.79
N GLN A 78 15.39 -5.86 5.95
CA GLN A 78 14.99 -4.49 6.25
C GLN A 78 13.49 -4.30 6.07
N LEU A 79 12.91 -4.92 5.04
CA LEU A 79 11.46 -4.94 4.86
C LEU A 79 10.79 -5.69 6.01
N ALA A 80 11.31 -6.86 6.39
CA ALA A 80 10.84 -7.61 7.55
C ALA A 80 10.93 -6.78 8.86
N GLY A 81 12.02 -6.04 9.05
CA GLY A 81 12.21 -5.14 10.19
C GLY A 81 11.25 -3.94 10.19
N LEU A 82 10.91 -3.40 9.02
CA LEU A 82 9.87 -2.38 8.89
C LEU A 82 8.50 -2.95 9.24
N THR A 83 8.17 -4.12 8.69
CA THR A 83 6.92 -4.83 8.99
C THR A 83 6.75 -5.09 10.48
N ASN A 84 7.81 -5.49 11.19
CA ASN A 84 7.75 -5.69 12.64
C ASN A 84 7.53 -4.38 13.41
N ARG A 85 8.16 -3.28 13.01
CA ARG A 85 7.91 -1.96 13.61
C ARG A 85 6.47 -1.51 13.41
N ILE A 86 5.92 -1.71 12.21
CA ILE A 86 4.49 -1.44 11.94
C ILE A 86 3.61 -2.28 12.86
N LYS A 87 3.93 -3.56 13.09
CA LYS A 87 3.18 -4.40 14.06
C LYS A 87 3.21 -3.82 15.47
N GLU A 88 4.33 -3.27 15.92
CA GLU A 88 4.49 -2.69 17.25
C GLU A 88 3.75 -1.36 17.42
N GLU A 89 3.67 -0.54 16.37
CA GLU A 89 2.98 0.75 16.37
C GLU A 89 1.45 0.64 16.32
N ILE A 90 0.91 -0.47 15.80
CA ILE A 90 -0.53 -0.66 15.69
C ILE A 90 -1.09 -1.12 17.03
N ASP A 91 -1.88 -0.22 17.61
CA ASP A 91 -2.68 -0.46 18.81
C ASP A 91 -3.97 -1.26 18.50
N GLY A 92 -4.57 -1.86 19.52
CA GLY A 92 -5.81 -2.65 19.44
C GLY A 92 -5.62 -4.13 19.73
N ARG A 93 -6.73 -4.89 19.68
CA ARG A 93 -6.76 -6.33 20.00
C ARG A 93 -7.48 -7.16 18.95
N GLY A 94 -7.09 -8.42 18.85
CA GLY A 94 -7.74 -9.39 17.97
C GLY A 94 -7.68 -9.01 16.49
N TRP A 95 -8.78 -9.26 15.79
CA TRP A 95 -8.88 -9.06 14.35
C TRP A 95 -8.78 -7.60 13.91
N TYR A 96 -9.14 -6.65 14.78
CA TYR A 96 -8.99 -5.20 14.54
C TYR A 96 -7.55 -4.82 14.23
N ARG A 97 -6.62 -5.29 15.08
CA ARG A 97 -5.19 -5.06 14.92
C ARG A 97 -4.65 -5.76 13.67
N MET A 98 -5.15 -6.96 13.38
CA MET A 98 -4.74 -7.72 12.21
C MET A 98 -5.14 -7.03 10.90
N GLY A 99 -6.39 -6.58 10.78
CA GLY A 99 -6.87 -5.88 9.59
C GLY A 99 -6.12 -4.57 9.37
N GLN A 100 -5.96 -3.74 10.40
CA GLN A 100 -5.16 -2.51 10.30
C GLN A 100 -3.70 -2.79 9.91
N PHE A 101 -3.12 -3.87 10.43
CA PHE A 101 -1.77 -4.29 10.05
C PHE A 101 -1.70 -4.63 8.57
N MET A 102 -2.61 -5.47 8.07
CA MET A 102 -2.69 -5.84 6.66
C MET A 102 -2.87 -4.60 5.76
N LEU A 103 -3.72 -3.65 6.14
CA LEU A 103 -3.89 -2.39 5.42
C LEU A 103 -2.59 -1.55 5.37
N LYS A 104 -1.89 -1.43 6.51
CA LYS A 104 -0.64 -0.65 6.58
C LYS A 104 0.50 -1.25 5.78
N VAL A 105 0.58 -2.58 5.68
CA VAL A 105 1.60 -3.27 4.87
C VAL A 105 1.17 -3.45 3.40
N GLY A 106 -0.05 -3.02 3.04
CA GLY A 106 -0.57 -3.10 1.68
C GLY A 106 -1.05 -4.50 1.26
N HIS A 107 -1.25 -5.41 2.21
CA HIS A 107 -1.80 -6.75 1.96
C HIS A 107 -3.33 -6.68 1.83
N PHE A 108 -3.81 -5.96 0.82
CA PHE A 108 -5.23 -5.67 0.69
C PHE A 108 -6.09 -6.91 0.43
N ASP A 109 -5.60 -7.89 -0.34
CA ASP A 109 -6.35 -9.11 -0.62
C ASP A 109 -6.61 -9.91 0.67
N GLN A 110 -5.59 -10.03 1.53
CA GLN A 110 -5.71 -10.68 2.84
C GLN A 110 -6.62 -9.88 3.79
N ALA A 111 -6.55 -8.54 3.74
CA ALA A 111 -7.43 -7.69 4.52
C ALA A 111 -8.90 -7.85 4.09
N GLU A 112 -9.15 -7.92 2.78
CA GLU A 112 -10.48 -8.13 2.22
C GLU A 112 -11.07 -9.47 2.63
N GLU A 113 -10.30 -10.55 2.53
CA GLU A 113 -10.71 -11.88 3.02
C GLU A 113 -11.06 -11.85 4.50
N LEU A 114 -10.18 -11.27 5.34
CA LEU A 114 -10.41 -11.14 6.78
C LEU A 114 -11.69 -10.36 7.08
N TYR A 115 -11.89 -9.19 6.47
CA TYR A 115 -13.08 -8.38 6.71
C TYR A 115 -14.36 -9.04 6.23
N ASN A 116 -14.32 -9.78 5.11
CA ASN A 116 -15.47 -10.55 4.64
C ASN A 116 -15.81 -11.72 5.57
N GLU A 117 -14.82 -12.44 6.09
CA GLU A 117 -15.03 -13.48 7.10
C GLU A 117 -15.63 -12.91 8.39
N LEU A 118 -15.10 -11.78 8.87
CA LEU A 118 -15.62 -11.08 10.04
C LEU A 118 -17.05 -10.60 9.83
N LEU A 119 -17.37 -10.09 8.63
CA LEU A 119 -18.70 -9.62 8.30
C LEU A 119 -19.71 -10.78 8.32
N ASN A 120 -19.32 -11.96 7.83
CA ASN A 120 -20.16 -13.16 7.86
C ASN A 120 -20.39 -13.70 9.28
N GLY A 121 -19.44 -13.51 10.19
CA GLY A 121 -19.53 -13.93 11.59
C GLY A 121 -20.03 -12.84 12.55
N ALA A 122 -20.28 -11.63 12.06
CA ALA A 122 -20.65 -10.50 12.89
C ALA A 122 -21.99 -10.74 13.59
N SER A 123 -22.00 -10.58 14.92
CA SER A 123 -23.19 -10.84 15.76
C SER A 123 -23.83 -9.57 16.29
N THR A 124 -23.21 -8.41 16.07
CA THR A 124 -23.71 -7.11 16.51
C THR A 124 -23.70 -6.11 15.36
N ASP A 125 -24.69 -5.22 15.33
CA ASP A 125 -24.76 -4.15 14.33
C ASP A 125 -23.53 -3.22 14.44
N SER A 126 -22.99 -3.02 15.64
CA SER A 126 -21.78 -2.22 15.85
C SER A 126 -20.55 -2.84 15.17
N ASP A 127 -20.40 -4.17 15.24
CA ASP A 127 -19.32 -4.86 14.52
C ASP A 127 -19.51 -4.74 13.01
N ILE A 128 -20.74 -4.90 12.51
CA ILE A 128 -21.08 -4.77 11.08
C ILE A 128 -20.74 -3.35 10.58
N ALA A 129 -21.16 -2.31 11.31
CA ALA A 129 -20.87 -0.92 10.95
C ALA A 129 -19.36 -0.67 10.89
N TYR A 130 -18.61 -1.17 11.88
CA TYR A 130 -17.16 -1.03 11.91
C TYR A 130 -16.50 -1.76 10.73
N ILE A 131 -16.90 -3.00 10.44
CA ILE A 131 -16.31 -3.79 9.35
C ILE A 131 -16.56 -3.11 8.01
N TYR A 132 -17.76 -2.58 7.77
CA TYR A 132 -18.03 -1.78 6.58
C TYR A 132 -17.16 -0.53 6.49
N HIS A 133 -16.93 0.15 7.62
CA HIS A 133 -16.01 1.29 7.64
C HIS A 133 -14.59 0.87 7.23
N GLN A 134 -14.09 -0.26 7.74
CA GLN A 134 -12.75 -0.76 7.38
C GLN A 134 -12.65 -1.19 5.91
N LEU A 135 -13.69 -1.82 5.34
CA LEU A 135 -13.76 -2.09 3.91
C LEU A 135 -13.72 -0.80 3.08
N GLY A 136 -14.37 0.27 3.56
CA GLY A 136 -14.29 1.60 2.96
C GLY A 136 -12.87 2.18 2.97
N VAL A 137 -12.18 2.09 4.11
CA VAL A 137 -10.77 2.51 4.27
C VAL A 137 -9.87 1.73 3.31
N MET A 138 -10.05 0.42 3.23
CA MET A 138 -9.31 -0.46 2.31
C MET A 138 -9.49 -0.04 0.85
N SER A 139 -10.74 0.09 0.38
CA SER A 139 -11.04 0.50 -0.99
C SER A 139 -10.48 1.89 -1.29
N TYR A 140 -10.47 2.81 -0.32
CA TYR A 140 -9.85 4.12 -0.47
C TYR A 140 -8.34 4.02 -0.69
N HIS A 141 -7.63 3.20 0.10
CA HIS A 141 -6.19 2.98 -0.08
C HIS A 141 -5.84 2.30 -1.41
N GLN A 142 -6.74 1.48 -1.95
CA GLN A 142 -6.60 0.89 -3.29
C GLN A 142 -6.95 1.87 -4.43
N GLY A 143 -7.38 3.10 -4.13
CA GLY A 143 -7.83 4.08 -5.13
C GLY A 143 -9.24 3.80 -5.71
N LYS A 144 -9.97 2.84 -5.15
CA LYS A 144 -11.34 2.46 -5.56
C LYS A 144 -12.37 3.36 -4.86
N TYR A 145 -12.32 4.66 -5.13
CA TYR A 145 -13.09 5.66 -4.39
C TYR A 145 -14.61 5.45 -4.43
N GLN A 146 -15.17 5.04 -5.57
CA GLN A 146 -16.61 4.78 -5.69
C GLN A 146 -17.08 3.62 -4.82
N GLU A 147 -16.22 2.62 -4.64
CA GLU A 147 -16.50 1.47 -3.77
C GLU A 147 -16.33 1.85 -2.30
N ALA A 148 -15.30 2.63 -1.98
CA ALA A 148 -15.10 3.18 -0.65
C ALA A 148 -16.33 3.95 -0.14
N ILE A 149 -16.90 4.83 -0.98
CA ILE A 149 -18.13 5.58 -0.66
C ILE A 149 -19.27 4.63 -0.32
N LYS A 150 -19.52 3.60 -1.13
CA LYS A 150 -20.60 2.63 -0.86
C LYS A 150 -20.42 1.92 0.48
N PHE A 151 -19.20 1.57 0.84
CA PHE A 151 -18.92 0.94 2.12
C PHE A 151 -19.08 1.90 3.30
N TYR A 152 -18.64 3.15 3.17
CA TYR A 152 -18.89 4.18 4.18
C TYR A 152 -20.38 4.46 4.36
N GLU A 153 -21.16 4.53 3.28
CA GLU A 153 -22.62 4.69 3.34
C GLU A 153 -23.30 3.51 4.05
N LYS A 154 -22.85 2.27 3.80
CA LYS A 154 -23.35 1.09 4.53
C LYS A 154 -23.02 1.16 6.02
N SER A 155 -21.81 1.57 6.37
CA SER A 155 -21.40 1.76 7.77
C SER A 155 -22.27 2.80 8.47
N LEU A 156 -22.43 3.97 7.84
CA LEU A 156 -23.25 5.06 8.35
C LEU A 156 -24.71 4.62 8.58
N LYS A 157 -25.30 3.93 7.60
CA LYS A 157 -26.68 3.44 7.70
C LYS A 157 -26.88 2.48 8.87
N VAL A 158 -25.91 1.64 9.18
CA VAL A 158 -25.98 0.73 10.33
C VAL A 158 -25.83 1.52 11.63
N ASN A 159 -24.91 2.49 11.70
CA ASN A 159 -24.77 3.37 12.87
C ASN A 159 -26.05 4.18 13.14
N GLU A 160 -26.70 4.71 12.11
CA GLU A 160 -27.98 5.43 12.23
C GLU A 160 -29.11 4.55 12.79
N GLN A 161 -29.03 3.23 12.63
CA GLN A 161 -30.01 2.29 13.19
C GLN A 161 -29.72 1.94 14.66
N ILE A 162 -28.45 2.00 15.08
CA ILE A 162 -28.02 1.72 16.45
C ILE A 162 -28.25 2.95 17.34
N LEU A 163 -27.92 4.13 16.83
CA LEU A 163 -27.99 5.39 17.58
C LEU A 163 -29.45 5.83 17.69
N SER A 164 -29.92 6.07 18.92
CA SER A 164 -31.23 6.71 19.11
C SER A 164 -31.21 8.11 18.50
N PRO A 165 -32.34 8.71 18.07
CA PRO A 165 -32.40 10.03 17.43
C PRO A 165 -31.83 11.21 18.26
N ASN A 166 -31.31 10.95 19.46
CA ASN A 166 -30.81 11.91 20.44
C ASN A 166 -29.37 11.61 20.88
N ASP A 167 -28.65 10.76 20.15
CA ASP A 167 -27.27 10.37 20.48
C ASP A 167 -26.27 11.44 20.02
N PRO A 168 -25.42 11.99 20.91
CA PRO A 168 -24.47 13.06 20.56
C PRO A 168 -23.45 12.70 19.46
N ASP A 169 -23.28 11.42 19.12
CA ASP A 169 -22.43 10.98 18.01
C ASP A 169 -23.08 11.16 16.61
N LEU A 170 -24.36 11.59 16.54
CA LEU A 170 -25.07 11.97 15.30
C LEU A 170 -25.03 13.48 14.98
N ALA A 171 -24.41 14.31 15.84
CA ALA A 171 -24.43 15.78 15.75
C ALA A 171 -23.24 16.40 14.98
#